data_AF-A0A1M7M7I2-F1
#
_entry.id   AF-A0A1M7M7I2-F1
#
_cell.length_a   1.000
_cell.length_b   1.000
_cell.length_c   1.000
_cell.angle_alpha   90.00
_cell.angle_beta   90.00
_cell.angle_gamma   90.00
#
_symmetry.space_group_name_H-M   'P 1'
#
loop_
_entity.id
_entity.type
_entity.pdbx_description
1 polymer ?
#
loop_
_entity_poly.entity_id
_entity_poly.type
_entity_poly.pdbx_seq_one_letter_code
_entity_poly.pdbx_strand_id
1 'polypeptide(L)'
;MLNKGLRDQESIRIDNVLKTLLSIVFVPKFWDLEDKIKIEEQLKDFGLNIQSLIDLNEADLITHLLRCHLDWNQLEQFADFLVIASEDNPFDFSQKAIAIYKYVQQESKVFSFGINSKIAAAKANL
;
A
#
# COMPACT_ATOMS: atom_id res chain seq x y z
N MET A 1 18.19 -6.27 -25.08
CA MET A 1 18.33 -5.41 -23.88
C MET A 1 17.47 -4.14 -23.99
N LEU A 2 16.19 -4.26 -24.40
CA LEU A 2 15.26 -3.12 -24.52
C LEU A 2 14.37 -2.89 -23.29
N ASN A 3 14.30 -3.85 -22.35
CA ASN A 3 13.34 -3.83 -21.24
C ASN A 3 13.87 -3.30 -19.89
N LYS A 4 15.19 -3.16 -19.71
CA LYS A 4 15.73 -2.79 -18.38
C LYS A 4 15.40 -1.32 -18.03
N GLY A 5 15.65 -0.40 -18.96
CA GLY A 5 15.37 1.02 -18.74
C GLY A 5 13.88 1.34 -18.54
N LEU A 6 12.98 0.66 -19.26
CA LEU A 6 11.54 0.84 -19.10
C LEU A 6 11.05 0.34 -17.73
N ARG A 7 11.54 -0.83 -17.28
CA ARG A 7 11.22 -1.36 -15.95
C ARG A 7 11.74 -0.45 -14.83
N ASP A 8 12.94 0.10 -14.99
CA ASP A 8 13.51 1.02 -14.00
C ASP A 8 12.68 2.32 -13.91
N GLN A 9 12.20 2.84 -15.04
CA GLN A 9 11.30 4.01 -15.06
C GLN A 9 9.95 3.73 -14.41
N GLU A 10 9.36 2.56 -14.66
CA GLU A 10 8.11 2.14 -14.04
C GLU A 10 8.26 2.02 -12.51
N SER A 11 9.32 1.38 -12.04
CA SER A 11 9.60 1.27 -10.60
C SER A 11 9.79 2.64 -9.94
N ILE A 12 10.53 3.56 -10.58
CA ILE A 12 10.67 4.94 -10.09
C ILE A 12 9.33 5.66 -10.00
N ARG A 13 8.44 5.46 -10.99
CA ARG A 13 7.09 6.05 -10.96
C ARG A 13 6.30 5.52 -9.75
N ILE A 14 6.28 4.20 -9.56
CA ILE A 14 5.60 3.55 -8.44
C ILE A 14 6.12 4.09 -7.11
N ASP A 15 7.44 4.18 -6.93
CA ASP A 15 8.07 4.72 -5.73
C ASP A 15 7.64 6.17 -5.44
N ASN A 16 7.52 7.00 -6.47
CA ASN A 16 7.09 8.40 -6.30
C ASN A 16 5.63 8.50 -5.86
N VAL A 17 4.76 7.65 -6.40
CA VAL A 17 3.35 7.58 -6.00
C VAL A 17 3.25 7.14 -4.53
N LEU A 18 3.98 6.09 -4.15
CA LEU A 18 4.00 5.58 -2.77
C LEU A 18 4.53 6.60 -1.77
N LYS A 19 5.63 7.30 -2.10
CA LYS A 19 6.16 8.41 -1.28
C LYS A 19 5.12 9.51 -1.08
N THR A 20 4.37 9.83 -2.12
CA THR A 20 3.32 10.86 -2.04
C THR A 20 2.17 10.40 -1.15
N LEU A 21 1.67 9.17 -1.34
CA LEU A 21 0.65 8.57 -0.47
C LEU A 21 1.07 8.58 1.00
N LEU A 22 2.29 8.09 1.29
CA LEU A 22 2.85 8.08 2.64
C LEU A 22 3.01 9.48 3.22
N SER A 23 3.41 10.46 2.41
CA SER A 23 3.50 11.86 2.86
C SER A 23 2.15 12.46 3.22
N ILE A 24 1.06 12.04 2.57
CA ILE A 24 -0.29 12.53 2.89
C ILE A 24 -0.75 11.97 4.24
N VAL A 25 -0.50 10.68 4.49
CA VAL A 25 -0.97 10.00 5.71
C VAL A 25 0.02 10.07 6.87
N PHE A 26 1.25 10.57 6.67
CA PHE A 26 2.34 10.55 7.67
C PHE A 26 1.92 11.00 9.07
N VAL A 27 1.02 11.99 9.17
CA VAL A 27 0.38 12.37 10.43
C VAL A 27 -1.06 11.84 10.40
N PRO A 28 -1.42 10.90 11.29
CA PRO A 28 -2.80 10.46 11.46
C PRO A 28 -3.73 11.65 11.67
N LYS A 29 -4.74 11.75 10.82
CA LYS A 29 -5.73 12.82 10.85
C LYS A 29 -6.98 12.39 10.09
N PHE A 30 -8.09 13.02 10.44
CA PHE A 30 -9.27 12.98 9.59
C PHE A 30 -8.95 13.61 8.23
N TRP A 31 -9.22 12.89 7.15
CA TRP A 31 -8.99 13.41 5.81
C TRP A 31 -10.05 14.44 5.41
N ASP A 32 -9.59 15.65 5.14
CA ASP A 32 -10.43 16.67 4.51
C ASP A 32 -10.66 16.36 3.01
N LEU A 33 -11.38 17.24 2.32
CA LEU A 33 -11.66 17.05 0.90
C LEU A 33 -10.38 17.09 0.06
N GLU A 34 -9.40 17.92 0.43
CA GLU A 34 -8.15 18.06 -0.31
C GLU A 34 -7.27 16.80 -0.17
N ASP A 35 -7.17 16.26 1.05
CA ASP A 35 -6.49 14.99 1.32
C ASP A 35 -7.09 13.85 0.49
N LYS A 36 -8.43 13.74 0.48
CA LYS A 36 -9.13 12.72 -0.31
C LYS A 36 -8.86 12.86 -1.79
N ILE A 37 -8.90 14.07 -2.33
CA ILE A 37 -8.60 14.32 -3.76
C ILE A 37 -7.16 13.91 -4.08
N LYS A 38 -6.19 14.25 -3.24
CA LYS A 38 -4.78 13.87 -3.46
C LYS A 38 -4.60 12.35 -3.40
N ILE A 39 -5.21 11.68 -2.43
CA ILE A 39 -5.18 10.21 -2.33
C ILE A 39 -5.79 9.58 -3.58
N GLU A 40 -6.97 10.05 -3.99
CA GLU A 40 -7.65 9.61 -5.21
C GLU A 40 -6.77 9.78 -6.46
N GLU A 41 -6.10 10.91 -6.61
CA GLU A 41 -5.17 11.16 -7.72
C GLU A 41 -4.00 10.18 -7.73
N GLN A 42 -3.42 9.89 -6.56
CA GLN A 42 -2.32 8.93 -6.47
C GLN A 42 -2.79 7.47 -6.70
N LEU A 43 -3.97 7.09 -6.22
CA LEU A 43 -4.49 5.73 -6.38
C LEU A 43 -4.83 5.40 -7.84
N LYS A 44 -5.19 6.39 -8.67
CA LYS A 44 -5.43 6.19 -10.11
C LYS A 44 -4.23 5.60 -10.84
N ASP A 45 -3.01 5.91 -10.39
CA ASP A 45 -1.76 5.40 -10.94
C ASP A 45 -1.56 3.90 -10.71
N PHE A 46 -2.39 3.31 -9.84
CA PHE A 46 -2.55 1.87 -9.62
C PHE A 46 -3.91 1.36 -10.11
N GLY A 47 -4.71 2.16 -10.82
CA GLY A 47 -6.07 1.77 -11.21
C GLY A 47 -7.01 1.55 -10.02
N LEU A 48 -6.75 2.23 -8.91
CA LEU A 48 -7.54 2.19 -7.67
C LEU A 48 -8.16 3.56 -7.37
N ASN A 49 -9.08 3.56 -6.43
CA ASN A 49 -9.65 4.71 -5.72
C ASN A 49 -10.02 4.28 -4.29
N ILE A 50 -10.43 5.23 -3.44
CA ILE A 50 -10.79 4.92 -2.04
C ILE A 50 -11.92 3.89 -1.99
N GLN A 51 -12.92 4.02 -2.86
CA GLN A 51 -14.06 3.07 -2.91
C GLN A 51 -13.59 1.65 -3.24
N SER A 52 -12.69 1.48 -4.21
CA SER A 52 -12.14 0.17 -4.56
C SER A 52 -11.30 -0.43 -3.42
N LEU A 53 -10.61 0.40 -2.62
CA LEU A 53 -9.90 -0.08 -1.42
C LEU A 53 -10.87 -0.59 -0.35
N ILE A 54 -12.08 -0.04 -0.29
CA ILE A 54 -13.14 -0.53 0.59
C ILE A 54 -13.70 -1.85 0.06
N ASP A 55 -14.03 -1.89 -1.23
CA ASP A 55 -14.81 -2.97 -1.85
C ASP A 55 -13.99 -4.24 -2.15
N LEU A 56 -12.71 -4.10 -2.49
CA LEU A 56 -11.85 -5.26 -2.74
C LEU A 56 -11.63 -6.04 -1.45
N ASN A 57 -11.63 -7.37 -1.52
CA ASN A 57 -11.09 -8.19 -0.44
C ASN A 57 -9.56 -8.20 -0.50
N GLU A 58 -8.93 -8.77 0.52
CA GLU A 58 -7.49 -8.81 0.69
C GLU A 58 -6.77 -9.51 -0.48
N ALA A 59 -7.29 -10.65 -0.93
CA ALA A 59 -6.68 -11.47 -1.98
C ALA A 59 -6.77 -10.79 -3.36
N ASP A 60 -7.91 -10.15 -3.65
CA ASP A 60 -8.13 -9.41 -4.88
C ASP A 60 -7.26 -8.16 -4.94
N LEU A 61 -7.10 -7.45 -3.81
CA LEU A 61 -6.20 -6.29 -3.73
C LEU A 61 -4.74 -6.72 -3.98
N ILE A 62 -4.25 -7.77 -3.33
CA ILE A 62 -2.88 -8.28 -3.58
C ILE A 62 -2.71 -8.64 -5.06
N THR A 63 -3.66 -9.38 -5.63
CA THR A 63 -3.62 -9.77 -7.04
C THR A 63 -3.58 -8.57 -7.97
N HIS A 64 -4.35 -7.52 -7.65
CA HIS A 64 -4.37 -6.27 -8.39
C HIS A 64 -3.03 -5.53 -8.33
N LEU A 65 -2.45 -5.35 -7.14
CA LEU A 65 -1.16 -4.68 -6.96
C LEU A 65 -0.01 -5.39 -7.69
N LEU A 66 -0.03 -6.73 -7.73
CA LEU A 66 0.94 -7.51 -8.49
C LEU A 66 0.82 -7.29 -10.00
N ARG A 67 -0.41 -7.11 -10.52
CA ARG A 67 -0.64 -6.75 -11.93
C ARG A 67 -0.19 -5.32 -12.24
N CYS A 68 -0.16 -4.45 -11.24
CA CYS A 68 0.46 -3.12 -11.33
C CYS A 68 1.99 -3.14 -11.18
N HIS A 69 2.60 -4.32 -11.17
CA HIS A 69 4.06 -4.52 -11.15
C HIS A 69 4.77 -4.00 -9.89
N LEU A 70 4.04 -3.83 -8.77
CA LEU A 70 4.67 -3.51 -7.50
C LEU A 70 5.57 -4.66 -7.06
N ASP A 71 6.83 -4.35 -6.76
CA ASP A 71 7.74 -5.30 -6.12
C ASP A 71 7.45 -5.45 -4.62
N TRP A 72 8.18 -6.34 -3.96
CA TRP A 72 7.97 -6.64 -2.54
C TRP A 72 8.16 -5.43 -1.61
N ASN A 73 9.13 -4.57 -1.91
CA ASN A 73 9.38 -3.37 -1.11
C ASN A 73 8.29 -2.31 -1.35
N GLN A 74 7.76 -2.24 -2.57
CA GLN A 74 6.65 -1.36 -2.93
C GLN A 74 5.32 -1.85 -2.32
N LEU A 75 5.10 -3.16 -2.30
CA LEU A 75 3.97 -3.77 -1.60
C LEU A 75 4.02 -3.49 -0.09
N GLU A 76 5.20 -3.59 0.53
CA GLU A 76 5.39 -3.25 1.94
C GLU A 76 5.05 -1.78 2.21
N GLN A 77 5.55 -0.84 1.38
CA GLN A 77 5.21 0.58 1.49
C GLN A 77 3.72 0.87 1.28
N PHE A 78 3.06 0.15 0.36
CA PHE A 78 1.62 0.29 0.16
C PHE A 78 0.85 -0.18 1.39
N ALA A 79 1.29 -1.27 2.03
CA ALA A 79 0.73 -1.73 3.29
C ALA A 79 0.97 -0.75 4.43
N ASP A 80 2.14 -0.11 4.50
CA ASP A 80 2.42 0.97 5.47
C ASP A 80 1.41 2.11 5.30
N PHE A 81 1.14 2.53 4.05
CA PHE A 81 0.10 3.52 3.75
C PHE A 81 -1.27 3.07 4.28
N LEU A 82 -1.69 1.82 4.03
CA LEU A 82 -2.99 1.32 4.47
C LEU A 82 -3.13 1.30 6.00
N VAL A 83 -2.07 0.91 6.74
CA VAL A 83 -2.11 0.94 8.21
C VAL A 83 -2.36 2.36 8.71
N ILE A 84 -1.53 3.31 8.27
CA ILE A 84 -1.62 4.69 8.75
C ILE A 84 -2.93 5.34 8.28
N ALA A 85 -3.39 5.02 7.07
CA ALA A 85 -4.68 5.45 6.55
C ALA A 85 -5.88 4.96 7.36
N SER A 86 -5.72 3.86 8.11
CA SER A 86 -6.78 3.30 8.96
C SER A 86 -6.85 4.00 10.32
N GLU A 87 -5.79 4.71 10.71
CA GLU A 87 -5.75 5.47 11.96
C GLU A 87 -6.62 6.73 11.82
N ASP A 88 -7.54 6.92 12.78
CA ASP A 88 -8.43 8.10 12.91
C ASP A 88 -9.31 8.41 11.68
N ASN A 89 -9.53 7.43 10.79
CA ASN A 89 -10.41 7.53 9.63
C ASN A 89 -11.60 6.56 9.72
N PRO A 90 -12.72 6.86 9.02
CA PRO A 90 -13.90 6.00 9.03
C PRO A 90 -13.73 4.68 8.26
N PHE A 91 -12.57 4.48 7.63
CA PHE A 91 -12.26 3.29 6.83
C PHE A 91 -11.12 2.54 7.50
N ASP A 92 -11.34 1.25 7.79
CA ASP A 92 -10.30 0.37 8.31
C ASP A 92 -9.77 -0.54 7.19
N PHE A 93 -8.50 -0.32 6.83
CA PHE A 93 -7.74 -1.11 5.87
C PHE A 93 -6.69 -2.01 6.54
N SER A 94 -6.70 -2.13 7.87
CA SER A 94 -5.68 -2.86 8.64
C SER A 94 -5.59 -4.33 8.24
N GLN A 95 -6.73 -5.00 8.01
CA GLN A 95 -6.74 -6.39 7.54
C GLN A 95 -6.07 -6.57 6.18
N LYS A 96 -6.30 -5.61 5.27
CA LYS A 96 -5.67 -5.58 3.94
C LYS A 96 -4.16 -5.35 4.04
N ALA A 97 -3.73 -4.42 4.88
CA ALA A 97 -2.32 -4.20 5.15
C ALA A 97 -1.64 -5.46 5.71
N ILE A 98 -2.27 -6.11 6.71
CA ILE A 98 -1.77 -7.37 7.30
C ILE A 98 -1.65 -8.47 6.25
N ALA A 99 -2.62 -8.59 5.35
CA ALA A 99 -2.57 -9.59 4.28
C ALA A 99 -1.41 -9.32 3.32
N ILE A 100 -1.18 -8.07 2.92
CA ILE A 100 -0.07 -7.69 2.06
C ILE A 100 1.28 -7.98 2.76
N TYR A 101 1.45 -7.60 4.02
CA TYR A 101 2.67 -7.94 4.78
C TYR A 101 2.93 -9.46 4.83
N LYS A 102 1.89 -10.25 5.08
CA LYS A 102 2.01 -11.72 5.09
C LYS A 102 2.41 -12.25 3.73
N TYR A 103 1.84 -11.72 2.65
CA TYR A 103 2.20 -12.07 1.29
C TYR A 103 3.68 -11.77 1.01
N VAL A 104 4.16 -10.56 1.34
CA VAL A 104 5.57 -10.18 1.18
C VAL A 104 6.49 -11.10 1.98
N GLN A 105 6.14 -11.41 3.23
CA GLN A 105 6.90 -12.33 4.09
C GLN A 105 6.97 -13.76 3.51
N GLN A 106 5.91 -14.24 2.88
CA GLN A 106 5.85 -15.58 2.27
C GLN A 106 6.65 -15.63 0.96
N GLU A 107 6.45 -14.66 0.08
CA GLU A 107 7.01 -14.69 -1.28
C GLU A 107 8.47 -14.23 -1.35
N SER A 108 8.92 -13.37 -0.43
CA SER A 108 10.32 -12.95 -0.37
C SER A 108 11.29 -14.10 -0.03
N LYS A 109 10.77 -15.23 0.50
CA LYS A 109 11.54 -16.41 0.97
C LYS A 109 12.62 -16.09 2.00
N VAL A 110 12.60 -14.88 2.57
CA VAL A 110 13.52 -14.41 3.60
C VAL A 110 12.70 -14.02 4.81
N PHE A 111 13.09 -14.53 5.97
CA PHE A 111 12.42 -14.14 7.20
C PHE A 111 12.78 -12.69 7.56
N SER A 112 11.77 -11.80 7.59
CA SER A 112 11.94 -10.41 8.01
C SER A 112 11.36 -10.18 9.41
N PHE A 113 12.23 -9.84 10.37
CA PHE A 113 11.79 -9.36 11.68
C PHE A 113 11.01 -8.04 11.58
N GLY A 114 11.36 -7.19 10.61
CA GLY A 114 10.66 -5.93 10.36
C GLY A 114 9.21 -6.16 9.97
N ILE A 115 8.95 -7.02 8.97
CA ILE A 115 7.59 -7.32 8.51
C ILE A 115 6.77 -7.99 9.62
N ASN A 116 7.36 -8.93 10.37
CA ASN A 116 6.65 -9.53 11.50
C ASN A 116 6.28 -8.52 12.59
N SER A 117 7.16 -7.54 12.85
CA SER A 117 6.87 -6.47 13.80
C SER A 117 5.72 -5.58 13.30
N LYS A 118 5.70 -5.24 12.00
CA LYS A 118 4.59 -4.51 11.37
C LYS A 118 3.27 -5.28 11.43
N ILE A 119 3.28 -6.59 11.17
CA ILE A 119 2.09 -7.45 11.31
C ILE A 119 1.57 -7.44 12.75
N ALA A 120 2.46 -7.55 13.74
CA ALA A 120 2.08 -7.55 15.15
C ALA A 120 1.49 -6.20 15.58
N ALA A 121 2.12 -5.09 15.16
CA ALA A 121 1.64 -3.74 15.44
C ALA A 121 0.26 -3.48 14.81
N ALA A 122 0.08 -3.80 13.53
CA ALA A 122 -1.20 -3.63 12.85
C ALA A 122 -2.33 -4.46 13.49
N LYS A 123 -2.02 -5.65 14.02
CA LYS A 123 -3.01 -6.46 14.75
C LYS A 123 -3.38 -5.91 16.12
N ALA A 124 -2.51 -5.14 16.76
CA ALA A 124 -2.79 -4.56 18.07
C ALA A 124 -3.82 -3.42 18.00
N ASN A 125 -4.02 -2.86 16.81
CA ASN A 125 -4.96 -1.76 16.54
C ASN A 125 -6.33 -2.23 16.01
N LEU A 126 -6.56 -3.55 15.92
CA LEU A 126 -7.83 -4.16 15.47
C LEU A 126 -8.85 -4.31 16.61
#